data_AF-A0A7V8YIH7-F1
#
_entry.id   AF-A0A7V8YIH7-F1
#
_cell.length_a   1.000
_cell.length_b   1.000
_cell.length_c   1.000
_cell.angle_alpha   90.00
_cell.angle_beta   90.00
_cell.angle_gamma   90.00
#
_symmetry.space_group_name_H-M   'P 1'
#
loop_
_entity.id
_entity.type
_entity.pdbx_description
1 polymer ?
#
loop_
_entity_poly.entity_id
_entity_poly.type
_entity_poly.pdbx_seq_one_letter_code
_entity_poly.pdbx_strand_id
1 'polypeptide(L)'
;MCVNTIPNAVDGRGAGGGVRTSRYSDGARWERYVTLLFSPEHYQQAAEAYLRGIERRVAAGQEPVVGSVASMFISRWDTAVAERVEPGLQDRLGIAVAGKIYRRYRELLASPRWQRLAAAGARPQRLLWASTAAPDTINTMPEKTLLAFADHGQVSSMLPADGGDTQDVLTEFTRAGIDLDELGATLQQEGEQSFNDSWDSLLHRISDHTRRLAGKR
;
A
#
# COMPACT_ATOMS: atom_id res chain seq x y z
N MET A 1 -12.81 -5.77 3.77
CA MET A 1 -11.81 -4.70 3.74
C MET A 1 -10.45 -5.39 3.73
N CYS A 2 -9.62 -5.22 2.69
CA CYS A 2 -8.36 -5.98 2.59
C CYS A 2 -7.30 -5.39 3.52
N VAL A 3 -7.39 -5.74 4.80
CA VAL A 3 -6.30 -5.62 5.77
C VAL A 3 -5.47 -6.90 5.63
N ASN A 4 -4.38 -6.81 4.88
CA ASN A 4 -3.24 -7.73 4.70
C ASN A 4 -3.41 -9.27 4.77
N THR A 5 -4.63 -9.81 4.75
CA THR A 5 -4.88 -11.24 4.62
C THR A 5 -5.06 -11.56 3.15
N ILE A 6 -3.98 -11.99 2.51
CA ILE A 6 -4.06 -12.80 1.31
C ILE A 6 -4.07 -14.24 1.83
N PRO A 7 -5.23 -14.82 2.15
CA PRO A 7 -5.26 -16.18 2.67
C PRO A 7 -4.58 -17.10 1.67
N ASN A 8 -3.68 -17.94 2.18
CA ASN A 8 -3.32 -19.19 1.53
C ASN A 8 -4.63 -19.89 1.19
N ALA A 9 -4.99 -19.90 -0.09
CA ALA A 9 -6.11 -20.70 -0.56
C ALA A 9 -5.68 -22.16 -0.39
N VAL A 10 -6.26 -22.76 0.64
CA VAL A 10 -6.13 -24.14 1.11
C VAL A 10 -6.05 -25.12 -0.05
N ASP A 11 -5.02 -25.96 0.02
CA ASP A 11 -4.83 -27.16 -0.78
C ASP A 11 -6.06 -28.04 -0.66
N GLY A 12 -6.69 -28.34 -1.79
CA GLY A 12 -7.90 -29.14 -1.84
C GLY A 12 -7.59 -30.59 -1.50
N ARG A 13 -7.94 -31.04 -0.30
CA ARG A 13 -8.32 -32.44 -0.02
C ARG A 13 -8.95 -32.58 1.37
N GLY A 14 -10.27 -32.86 1.39
CA GLY A 14 -10.89 -33.65 2.45
C GLY A 14 -11.89 -32.97 3.39
N ALA A 15 -13.17 -33.28 3.18
CA ALA A 15 -14.27 -33.43 4.14
C ALA A 15 -14.93 -32.19 4.80
N GLY A 16 -16.14 -31.87 4.29
CA GLY A 16 -17.33 -31.69 5.12
C GLY A 16 -17.71 -30.25 5.53
N GLY A 17 -18.75 -29.69 4.87
CA GLY A 17 -19.45 -28.46 5.31
C GLY A 17 -19.27 -27.28 4.36
N GLY A 18 -19.95 -27.32 3.20
CA GLY A 18 -19.74 -26.37 2.10
C GLY A 18 -20.14 -24.92 2.41
N VAL A 19 -19.13 -24.04 2.52
CA VAL A 19 -19.29 -22.61 2.23
C VAL A 19 -19.47 -22.47 0.72
N ARG A 20 -20.62 -21.93 0.29
CA ARG A 20 -20.90 -21.64 -1.11
C ARG A 20 -19.86 -20.65 -1.64
N THR A 21 -18.98 -21.12 -2.51
CA THR A 21 -18.22 -20.24 -3.38
C THR A 21 -19.20 -19.61 -4.36
N SER A 22 -19.49 -18.32 -4.17
CA SER A 22 -20.08 -17.53 -5.24
C SER A 22 -19.13 -17.64 -6.43
N ARG A 23 -19.58 -18.28 -7.52
CA ARG A 23 -18.95 -18.10 -8.84
C ARG A 23 -18.91 -16.59 -9.07
N TYR A 24 -17.72 -16.00 -8.96
CA TYR A 24 -17.52 -14.61 -9.35
C TYR A 24 -17.89 -14.54 -10.83
N SER A 25 -18.98 -13.84 -11.12
CA SER A 25 -19.47 -13.61 -12.47
C SER A 25 -18.36 -13.04 -13.35
N ASP A 26 -18.06 -13.76 -14.42
CA ASP A 26 -17.21 -13.31 -15.52
C ASP A 26 -17.63 -11.90 -15.96
N GLY A 27 -16.70 -10.93 -15.87
CA GLY A 27 -16.86 -9.60 -16.47
C GLY A 27 -16.57 -8.39 -15.57
N ALA A 28 -16.51 -8.54 -14.24
CA ALA A 28 -16.26 -7.39 -13.37
C ALA A 28 -14.75 -7.16 -13.16
N ARG A 29 -14.20 -6.13 -13.83
CA ARG A 29 -12.83 -5.62 -13.64
C ARG A 29 -12.71 -4.88 -12.31
N TRP A 30 -12.60 -5.61 -11.20
CA TRP A 30 -12.36 -5.00 -9.89
C TRP A 30 -10.89 -4.66 -9.72
N GLU A 31 -10.61 -3.40 -9.38
CA GLU A 31 -9.27 -2.98 -8.96
C GLU A 31 -8.98 -3.48 -7.54
N ARG A 32 -7.76 -3.99 -7.31
CA ARG A 32 -7.28 -4.42 -5.99
C ARG A 32 -6.46 -3.32 -5.34
N TYR A 33 -6.99 -2.73 -4.28
CA TYR A 33 -6.31 -1.76 -3.43
C TYR A 33 -5.65 -2.48 -2.25
N VAL A 34 -4.32 -2.37 -2.16
CA VAL A 34 -3.53 -2.77 -1.00
C VAL A 34 -3.13 -1.50 -0.25
N THR A 35 -3.25 -1.51 1.07
CA THR A 35 -3.01 -0.35 1.95
C THR A 35 -2.20 -0.76 3.17
N LEU A 36 -1.84 0.21 4.01
CA LEU A 36 -1.02 0.02 5.22
C LEU A 36 0.36 -0.61 4.93
N LEU A 37 0.97 -0.17 3.83
CA LEU A 37 2.32 -0.56 3.46
C LEU A 37 3.28 0.55 3.89
N PHE A 38 4.21 0.18 4.77
CA PHE A 38 5.15 1.10 5.40
C PHE A 38 6.60 0.83 5.02
N SER A 39 6.96 -0.41 4.65
CA SER A 39 8.34 -0.82 4.40
C SER A 39 8.51 -1.48 3.02
N PRO A 40 9.74 -1.57 2.50
CA PRO A 40 10.08 -2.38 1.32
C PRO A 40 9.61 -3.83 1.42
N GLU A 41 9.65 -4.42 2.60
CA GLU A 41 9.27 -5.79 2.89
C GLU A 41 7.75 -5.96 2.77
N HIS A 42 6.98 -5.01 3.31
CA HIS A 42 5.52 -4.96 3.13
C HIS A 42 5.14 -4.86 1.65
N TYR A 43 5.80 -3.96 0.90
CA TYR A 43 5.59 -3.85 -0.53
C TYR A 43 5.93 -5.15 -1.27
N GLN A 44 7.07 -5.77 -0.97
CA GLN A 44 7.51 -7.00 -1.61
C GLN A 44 6.51 -8.14 -1.38
N GLN A 45 5.98 -8.29 -0.16
CA GLN A 45 4.94 -9.28 0.14
C GLN A 45 3.66 -9.04 -0.68
N ALA A 46 3.21 -7.79 -0.77
CA ALA A 46 2.04 -7.41 -1.55
C ALA A 46 2.24 -7.67 -3.06
N ALA A 47 3.39 -7.29 -3.61
CA ALA A 47 3.74 -7.50 -5.01
C ALA A 47 3.87 -8.99 -5.35
N GLU A 48 4.49 -9.77 -4.47
CA GLU A 48 4.63 -11.23 -4.63
C GLU A 48 3.28 -11.92 -4.72
N ALA A 49 2.35 -11.54 -3.86
CA ALA A 49 1.02 -12.10 -3.88
C ALA A 49 0.19 -11.65 -5.09
N TYR A 50 0.40 -10.42 -5.57
CA TYR A 50 -0.16 -9.95 -6.84
C TYR A 50 0.33 -10.82 -8.01
N LEU A 51 1.64 -11.02 -8.14
CA LEU A 51 2.24 -11.85 -9.19
C LEU A 51 1.69 -13.28 -9.18
N ARG A 52 1.65 -13.94 -8.01
CA ARG A 52 1.05 -15.28 -7.86
C ARG A 52 -0.43 -15.32 -8.25
N GLY A 53 -1.15 -14.22 -8.04
CA GLY A 53 -2.54 -14.09 -8.48
C GLY A 53 -2.67 -14.08 -10.00
N ILE A 54 -1.83 -13.30 -10.68
CA ILE A 54 -1.81 -13.21 -12.15
C ILE A 54 -1.32 -14.51 -12.78
N GLU A 55 -0.26 -15.13 -12.24
CA GLU A 55 0.28 -16.40 -12.70
C GLU A 55 -0.78 -17.51 -12.71
N ARG A 56 -1.58 -17.61 -11.64
CA ARG A 56 -2.70 -18.56 -11.58
C ARG A 56 -3.77 -18.31 -12.65
N ARG A 57 -4.06 -17.04 -12.97
CA ARG A 57 -5.02 -16.69 -14.03
C ARG A 57 -4.51 -17.09 -15.40
N VAL A 58 -3.25 -16.76 -15.71
CA VAL A 58 -2.60 -17.15 -16.97
C VAL A 58 -2.59 -18.67 -17.11
N ALA A 59 -2.19 -19.40 -16.07
CA ALA A 59 -2.17 -20.86 -16.09
C ALA A 59 -3.57 -21.48 -16.29
N ALA A 60 -4.62 -20.81 -15.84
CA ALA A 60 -6.01 -21.23 -16.02
C ALA A 60 -6.63 -20.75 -17.34
N GLY A 61 -5.87 -20.11 -18.23
CA GLY A 61 -6.39 -19.53 -19.48
C GLY A 61 -7.33 -18.34 -19.29
N GLN A 62 -7.31 -17.70 -18.11
CA GLN A 62 -8.12 -16.53 -17.79
C GLN A 62 -7.43 -15.23 -18.18
N GLU A 63 -8.21 -14.18 -18.45
CA GLU A 63 -7.67 -12.86 -18.78
C GLU A 63 -6.80 -12.29 -17.62
N PRO A 64 -5.51 -11.95 -17.86
CA PRO A 64 -4.60 -11.52 -16.80
C PRO A 64 -4.73 -10.03 -16.45
N VAL A 65 -5.64 -9.29 -17.11
CA VAL A 65 -5.86 -7.86 -16.86
C VAL A 65 -6.58 -7.66 -15.53
N VAL A 66 -5.79 -7.42 -14.47
CA VAL A 66 -6.30 -7.06 -13.14
C VAL A 66 -5.67 -5.73 -12.75
N GLY A 67 -6.48 -4.72 -12.44
CA GLY A 67 -5.98 -3.48 -11.87
C GLY A 67 -5.53 -3.70 -10.43
N SER A 68 -4.37 -3.18 -10.04
CA SER A 68 -3.95 -3.17 -8.64
C SER A 68 -3.14 -1.93 -8.30
N VAL A 69 -3.28 -1.49 -7.04
CA VAL A 69 -2.57 -0.35 -6.47
C VAL A 69 -2.03 -0.76 -5.09
N ALA A 70 -0.78 -0.42 -4.81
CA ALA A 70 -0.13 -0.62 -3.52
C ALA A 70 0.14 0.74 -2.86
N SER A 71 -0.55 1.02 -1.76
CA SER A 71 -0.59 2.34 -1.11
C SER A 71 0.44 2.43 0.02
N MET A 72 1.44 3.28 -0.16
CA MET A 72 2.48 3.59 0.82
C MET A 72 2.15 4.87 1.59
N PHE A 73 2.37 4.83 2.90
CA PHE A 73 2.16 5.96 3.79
C PHE A 73 3.50 6.65 4.07
N ILE A 74 3.68 7.87 3.54
CA ILE A 74 4.95 8.59 3.61
C ILE A 74 5.05 9.38 4.91
N SER A 75 4.11 10.30 5.16
CA SER A 75 4.19 11.27 6.26
C SER A 75 4.17 10.67 7.68
N ARG A 76 3.68 9.43 7.82
CA ARG A 76 3.65 8.74 9.12
C ARG A 76 5.04 8.39 9.64
N TRP A 77 6.01 8.20 8.74
CA TRP A 77 7.41 8.00 9.11
C TRP A 77 7.98 9.23 9.79
N ASP A 78 7.84 10.39 9.16
CA ASP A 78 8.40 11.65 9.66
C ASP A 78 7.74 12.06 10.98
N THR A 79 6.42 11.84 11.11
CA THR A 79 5.70 12.07 12.37
C THR A 79 6.26 11.22 13.51
N ALA A 80 6.56 9.95 13.26
CA ALA A 80 7.00 9.02 14.31
C ALA A 80 8.44 9.25 14.79
N VAL A 81 9.24 10.00 14.04
CA VAL A 81 10.63 10.32 14.39
C VAL A 81 10.85 11.79 14.72
N ALA A 82 9.82 12.64 14.62
CA ALA A 82 9.94 14.10 14.74
C ALA A 82 10.66 14.57 16.02
N GLU A 83 10.42 13.90 17.15
CA GLU A 83 11.02 14.22 18.46
C GLU A 83 12.35 13.48 18.73
N ARG A 84 12.74 12.56 17.84
CA ARG A 84 13.88 11.64 18.03
C ARG A 84 15.10 12.00 17.18
N VAL A 85 14.99 12.98 16.28
CA VAL A 85 16.01 13.28 15.28
C VAL A 85 16.51 14.72 15.35
N GLU A 86 17.78 14.92 15.02
CA GLU A 86 18.42 16.23 15.05
C GLU A 86 17.85 17.19 13.98
N PRO A 87 17.95 18.52 14.19
CA PRO A 87 17.73 19.51 13.16
C PRO A 87 18.52 19.20 11.87
N GLY A 88 17.83 19.01 10.75
CA GLY A 88 18.40 18.61 9.45
C GLY A 88 17.95 17.24 8.94
N LEU A 89 17.39 16.39 9.81
CA LEU A 89 16.79 15.10 9.43
C LEU A 89 15.25 15.14 9.35
N GLN A 90 14.59 16.24 9.76
CA GLN A 90 13.14 16.36 9.69
C GLN A 90 12.61 16.19 8.26
N ASP A 91 11.47 15.52 8.13
CA ASP A 91 10.73 15.34 6.87
C ASP A 91 11.50 14.64 5.74
N ARG A 92 12.59 13.92 6.07
CA ARG A 92 13.41 13.18 5.09
C ARG A 92 13.18 11.67 5.12
N LEU A 93 12.67 11.12 6.21
CA LEU A 93 12.61 9.66 6.39
C LEU A 93 11.58 9.03 5.47
N GLY A 94 10.37 9.58 5.42
CA GLY A 94 9.29 9.04 4.60
C GLY A 94 9.69 8.98 3.12
N ILE A 95 10.33 10.05 2.62
CA ILE A 95 10.80 10.12 1.23
C ILE A 95 11.93 9.11 0.99
N ALA A 96 12.85 8.95 1.96
CA ALA A 96 13.94 7.99 1.84
C ALA A 96 13.43 6.54 1.75
N VAL A 97 12.44 6.18 2.58
CA VAL A 97 11.77 4.88 2.51
C VAL A 97 11.02 4.72 1.19
N ALA A 98 10.33 5.76 0.71
CA ALA A 98 9.63 5.75 -0.58
C ALA A 98 10.59 5.46 -1.75
N GLY A 99 11.77 6.07 -1.77
CA GLY A 99 12.77 5.82 -2.80
C GLY A 99 13.30 4.38 -2.78
N LYS A 100 13.54 3.81 -1.59
CA LYS A 100 13.93 2.40 -1.45
C LYS A 100 12.84 1.46 -1.98
N ILE A 101 11.56 1.75 -1.70
CA ILE A 101 10.41 1.00 -2.24
C ILE A 101 10.32 1.15 -3.77
N TYR A 102 10.47 2.38 -4.28
CA TYR A 102 10.39 2.67 -5.70
C TYR A 102 11.49 1.93 -6.49
N ARG A 103 12.72 1.90 -5.98
CA ARG A 103 13.80 1.09 -6.55
C ARG A 103 13.41 -0.40 -6.65
N ARG A 104 12.89 -0.99 -5.56
CA ARG A 104 12.42 -2.39 -5.57
C ARG A 104 11.29 -2.64 -6.56
N TYR A 105 10.38 -1.69 -6.71
CA TYR A 105 9.33 -1.75 -7.74
C TYR A 105 9.92 -1.75 -9.15
N ARG A 106 10.90 -0.88 -9.43
CA ARG A 106 11.56 -0.87 -10.75
C ARG A 106 12.34 -2.15 -11.03
N GLU A 107 13.05 -2.69 -10.04
CA GLU A 107 13.72 -3.99 -10.12
C GLU A 107 12.73 -5.12 -10.44
N LEU A 108 11.55 -5.11 -9.79
CA LEU A 108 10.48 -6.06 -10.08
C LEU A 108 9.98 -5.94 -11.53
N LEU A 109 9.72 -4.72 -12.01
CA LEU A 109 9.28 -4.47 -13.38
C LEU A 109 10.36 -4.82 -14.42
N ALA A 110 11.64 -4.76 -14.07
CA ALA A 110 12.72 -5.21 -14.94
C ALA A 110 12.87 -6.74 -14.95
N SER A 111 12.27 -7.46 -13.99
CA SER A 111 12.50 -8.89 -13.81
C SER A 111 11.94 -9.74 -14.97
N PRO A 112 12.62 -10.85 -15.36
CA PRO A 112 12.09 -11.78 -16.37
C PRO A 112 10.71 -12.33 -16.01
N ARG A 113 10.43 -12.49 -14.71
CA ARG A 113 9.13 -12.95 -14.21
C ARG A 113 8.02 -11.97 -14.59
N TRP A 114 8.22 -10.68 -14.34
CA TRP A 114 7.26 -9.65 -14.72
C TRP A 114 7.12 -9.54 -16.24
N GLN A 115 8.24 -9.52 -16.98
CA GLN A 115 8.22 -9.39 -18.44
C GLN A 115 7.38 -10.47 -19.13
N ARG A 116 7.41 -11.71 -18.61
CA ARG A 116 6.53 -12.80 -19.10
C ARG A 116 5.05 -12.52 -18.87
N LEU A 117 4.69 -11.99 -17.70
CA LEU A 117 3.29 -11.67 -17.39
C LEU A 117 2.81 -10.45 -18.18
N ALA A 118 3.66 -9.45 -18.36
CA ALA A 118 3.37 -8.29 -19.19
C ALA A 118 3.14 -8.70 -20.65
N ALA A 119 3.96 -9.61 -21.21
CA ALA A 119 3.77 -10.17 -22.54
C ALA A 119 2.45 -10.95 -22.68
N ALA A 120 1.93 -11.53 -21.59
CA ALA A 120 0.62 -12.15 -21.54
C ALA A 120 -0.54 -11.13 -21.42
N GLY A 121 -0.26 -9.83 -21.30
CA GLY A 121 -1.25 -8.76 -21.19
C GLY A 121 -1.56 -8.31 -19.76
N ALA A 122 -0.77 -8.72 -18.75
CA ALA A 122 -0.94 -8.25 -17.39
C ALA A 122 -0.61 -6.76 -17.23
N ARG A 123 -1.25 -6.10 -16.27
CA ARG A 123 -0.95 -4.70 -15.89
C ARG A 123 -0.10 -4.64 -14.62
N PRO A 124 0.85 -3.70 -14.48
CA PRO A 124 1.63 -3.60 -13.24
C PRO A 124 0.73 -3.19 -12.06
N GLN A 125 1.07 -3.66 -10.87
CA GLN A 125 0.52 -3.09 -9.64
C GLN A 125 1.15 -1.72 -9.45
N ARG A 126 0.38 -0.64 -9.57
CA ARG A 126 0.90 0.72 -9.45
C ARG A 126 1.22 1.06 -8.01
N LEU A 127 2.29 1.80 -7.77
CA LEU A 127 2.54 2.40 -6.45
C LEU A 127 1.64 3.62 -6.26
N LEU A 128 1.12 3.79 -5.05
CA LEU A 128 0.37 4.96 -4.63
C LEU A 128 1.05 5.58 -3.43
N TRP A 129 1.40 6.84 -3.54
CA TRP A 129 1.99 7.65 -2.48
C TRP A 129 0.92 8.49 -1.81
N ALA A 130 0.94 8.56 -0.49
CA ALA A 130 0.32 9.67 0.21
C ALA A 130 1.36 10.80 0.34
N SER A 131 1.28 11.82 -0.53
CA SER A 131 2.05 13.08 -0.46
C SER A 131 3.35 13.24 -1.29
N THR A 132 3.68 12.36 -2.26
CA THR A 132 4.83 12.55 -3.17
C THR A 132 4.52 12.14 -4.63
N ALA A 133 5.37 12.54 -5.60
CA ALA A 133 5.18 12.27 -7.02
C ALA A 133 6.37 11.50 -7.65
N ALA A 134 6.06 10.46 -8.44
CA ALA A 134 7.04 9.68 -9.22
C ALA A 134 6.41 9.11 -10.50
N PRO A 135 7.20 8.76 -11.54
CA PRO A 135 6.69 8.09 -12.74
C PRO A 135 5.93 6.80 -12.42
N ASP A 136 4.83 6.55 -13.13
CA ASP A 136 3.97 5.37 -12.98
C ASP A 136 3.34 5.19 -11.58
N THR A 137 3.16 6.29 -10.85
CA THR A 137 2.57 6.28 -9.50
C THR A 137 1.35 7.19 -9.37
N ILE A 138 0.55 6.95 -8.33
CA ILE A 138 -0.63 7.74 -7.98
C ILE A 138 -0.33 8.51 -6.69
N ASN A 139 -0.73 9.78 -6.58
CA ASN A 139 -0.71 10.47 -5.29
C ASN A 139 -2.15 10.68 -4.80
N THR A 140 -2.49 10.18 -3.62
CA THR A 140 -3.75 10.51 -2.95
C THR A 140 -3.54 11.64 -1.97
N MET A 141 -4.09 12.80 -2.28
CA MET A 141 -3.98 14.01 -1.46
C MET A 141 -5.33 14.36 -0.83
N PRO A 142 -5.37 14.70 0.47
CA PRO A 142 -6.53 15.39 1.04
C PRO A 142 -6.81 16.69 0.29
N GLU A 143 -8.07 17.12 0.25
CA GLU A 143 -8.49 18.34 -0.45
C GLU A 143 -7.68 19.57 -0.02
N LYS A 144 -7.42 19.73 1.28
CA LYS A 144 -6.59 20.84 1.78
C LYS A 144 -5.17 20.82 1.22
N THR A 145 -4.56 19.65 1.10
CA THR A 145 -3.23 19.47 0.50
C THR A 145 -3.26 19.76 -1.00
N LEU A 146 -4.32 19.31 -1.69
CA LEU A 146 -4.51 19.61 -3.12
C LEU A 146 -4.64 21.11 -3.37
N LEU A 147 -5.43 21.81 -2.54
CA LEU A 147 -5.61 23.27 -2.65
C LEU A 147 -4.32 24.03 -2.32
N ALA A 148 -3.58 23.61 -1.28
CA ALA A 148 -2.28 24.20 -0.96
C ALA A 148 -1.26 24.00 -2.09
N PHE A 149 -1.23 22.79 -2.68
CA PHE A 149 -0.39 22.50 -3.83
C PHE A 149 -0.80 23.31 -5.07
N ALA A 150 -2.10 23.53 -5.30
CA ALA A 150 -2.59 24.36 -6.40
C ALA A 150 -2.24 25.84 -6.24
N ASP A 151 -2.19 26.34 -5.01
CA ASP A 151 -1.85 27.74 -4.69
C ASP A 151 -0.35 28.02 -4.80
N HIS A 152 0.49 27.18 -4.19
CA HIS A 152 1.93 27.44 -4.08
C HIS A 152 2.81 26.18 -4.18
N GLY A 153 2.28 25.05 -4.63
CA GLY A 153 3.04 23.81 -4.81
C GLY A 153 4.07 23.93 -5.94
N GLN A 154 5.27 23.39 -5.70
CA GLN A 154 6.31 23.28 -6.72
C GLN A 154 6.71 21.82 -6.89
N VAL A 155 6.85 21.39 -8.14
CA VAL A 155 7.47 20.09 -8.48
C VAL A 155 8.95 20.36 -8.72
N SER A 156 9.79 20.10 -7.72
CA SER A 156 11.23 20.35 -7.81
C SER A 156 11.97 19.21 -8.51
N SER A 157 11.81 17.98 -8.04
CA SER A 157 12.42 16.78 -8.62
C SER A 157 11.54 15.55 -8.38
N MET A 158 11.43 14.69 -9.40
CA MET A 158 10.78 13.39 -9.27
C MET A 158 11.73 12.42 -8.56
N LEU A 159 11.18 11.41 -7.88
CA LEU A 159 12.00 10.31 -7.34
C LEU A 159 12.86 9.67 -8.44
N PRO A 160 14.20 9.66 -8.30
CA PRO A 160 15.09 9.05 -9.29
C PRO A 160 14.80 7.56 -9.48
N ALA A 161 15.01 7.05 -10.69
CA ALA A 161 14.74 5.64 -11.02
C ALA A 161 15.60 4.65 -10.21
N ASP A 162 16.81 5.05 -9.81
CA ASP A 162 17.71 4.28 -8.95
C ASP A 162 17.44 4.49 -7.46
N GLY A 163 16.49 5.37 -7.11
CA GLY A 163 16.22 5.77 -5.74
C GLY A 163 17.16 6.86 -5.20
N GLY A 164 18.05 7.46 -6.01
CA GLY A 164 18.86 8.61 -5.60
C GLY A 164 19.73 8.38 -4.36
N ASP A 165 19.81 9.39 -3.50
CA ASP A 165 20.58 9.42 -2.25
C ASP A 165 19.89 8.70 -1.07
N THR A 166 18.77 8.02 -1.30
CA THR A 166 17.94 7.47 -0.22
C THR A 166 18.69 6.52 0.70
N GLN A 167 19.67 5.76 0.21
CA GLN A 167 20.46 4.86 1.03
C GLN A 167 21.32 5.61 2.06
N ASP A 168 21.87 6.76 1.70
CA ASP A 168 22.69 7.58 2.60
C ASP A 168 21.82 8.17 3.71
N VAL A 169 20.64 8.70 3.34
CA VAL A 169 19.65 9.22 4.30
C VAL A 169 19.21 8.14 5.29
N LEU A 170 18.83 6.95 4.81
CA LEU A 170 18.43 5.84 5.69
C LEU A 170 19.57 5.42 6.64
N THR A 171 20.82 5.54 6.19
CA THR A 171 22.01 5.27 7.02
C THR A 171 22.16 6.33 8.12
N GLU A 172 21.88 7.61 7.84
CA GLU A 172 21.85 8.68 8.86
C GLU A 172 20.82 8.38 9.96
N PHE A 173 19.60 7.98 9.61
CA PHE A 173 18.57 7.60 10.59
C PHE A 173 18.96 6.37 11.40
N THR A 174 19.58 5.37 10.77
CA THR A 174 20.07 4.19 11.49
C THR A 174 21.17 4.56 12.49
N ARG A 175 22.07 5.49 12.12
CA ARG A 175 23.11 6.02 13.02
C ARG A 175 22.51 6.85 14.18
N ALA A 176 21.38 7.50 13.95
CA ALA A 176 20.62 8.18 15.00
C ALA A 176 19.84 7.22 15.92
N GLY A 177 20.00 5.90 15.76
CA GLY A 177 19.37 4.88 16.60
C GLY A 177 17.92 4.59 16.24
N ILE A 178 17.48 4.94 15.03
CA ILE A 178 16.17 4.55 14.52
C ILE A 178 16.29 3.17 13.87
N ASP A 179 15.67 2.17 14.48
CA ASP A 179 15.43 0.88 13.84
C ASP A 179 14.29 1.03 12.83
N LEU A 180 14.64 0.99 11.55
CA LEU A 180 13.69 1.18 10.46
C LEU A 180 12.74 0.00 10.31
N ASP A 181 13.19 -1.23 10.58
CA ASP A 181 12.36 -2.41 10.39
C ASP A 181 11.30 -2.50 11.51
N GLU A 182 11.72 -2.26 12.75
CA GLU A 182 10.83 -2.18 13.91
C GLU A 182 9.83 -1.03 13.78
N LEU A 183 10.28 0.15 13.35
CA LEU A 183 9.40 1.31 13.15
C LEU A 183 8.38 1.03 12.05
N GLY A 184 8.80 0.41 10.94
CA GLY A 184 7.90 0.04 9.84
C GLY A 184 6.81 -0.95 10.27
N ALA A 185 7.15 -1.92 11.13
CA ALA A 185 6.19 -2.86 11.70
C ALA A 185 5.22 -2.17 12.68
N THR A 186 5.74 -1.30 13.55
CA THR A 186 4.95 -0.52 14.51
C THR A 186 3.93 0.35 13.78
N LEU A 187 4.37 1.10 12.77
CA LEU A 187 3.49 1.96 11.96
C LEU A 187 2.39 1.17 11.24
N GLN A 188 2.68 -0.07 10.81
CA GLN A 188 1.67 -0.95 10.25
C GLN A 188 0.62 -1.36 11.29
N GLN A 189 1.06 -1.80 12.46
CA GLN A 189 0.18 -2.23 13.53
C GLN A 189 -0.71 -1.08 14.05
N GLU A 190 -0.12 0.08 14.31
CA GLU A 190 -0.87 1.28 14.70
C GLU A 190 -1.82 1.73 13.60
N GLY A 191 -1.38 1.61 12.34
CA GLY A 191 -2.20 1.85 11.18
C GLY A 191 -3.44 0.96 11.18
N GLU A 192 -3.27 -0.35 11.31
CA GLU A 192 -4.37 -1.32 11.39
C GLU A 192 -5.32 -1.01 12.54
N GLN A 193 -4.78 -0.75 13.74
CA GLN A 193 -5.59 -0.41 14.91
C GLN A 193 -6.45 0.83 14.68
N SER A 194 -5.86 1.92 14.16
CA SER A 194 -6.60 3.16 13.89
C SER A 194 -7.74 2.98 12.89
N PHE A 195 -7.58 2.05 11.93
CA PHE A 195 -8.64 1.68 11.00
C PHE A 195 -9.78 0.92 11.70
N ASN A 196 -9.43 -0.06 12.54
CA ASN A 196 -10.42 -0.83 13.31
C ASN A 196 -11.22 0.08 14.25
N ASP A 197 -10.55 0.96 14.98
CA ASP A 197 -11.19 1.92 15.89
C ASP A 197 -12.15 2.86 15.15
N SER A 198 -11.73 3.35 13.98
CA SER A 198 -12.56 4.22 13.13
C SER A 198 -13.80 3.50 12.60
N TRP A 199 -13.66 2.21 12.26
CA TRP A 199 -14.75 1.37 11.80
C TRP A 199 -15.76 1.09 12.91
N ASP A 200 -15.28 0.72 14.10
CA ASP A 200 -16.13 0.50 15.26
C ASP A 200 -16.87 1.77 15.65
N SER A 201 -16.20 2.92 15.64
CA SER A 201 -16.83 4.23 15.89
C SER A 201 -17.95 4.52 14.88
N LEU A 202 -17.76 4.23 13.59
CA LEU A 202 -18.80 4.37 12.57
C LEU A 202 -20.01 3.47 12.87
N LEU A 203 -19.78 2.20 13.21
CA LEU A 203 -20.85 1.25 13.53
C LEU A 203 -21.63 1.67 14.77
N HIS A 204 -20.95 2.17 15.81
CA HIS A 204 -21.60 2.73 17.00
C HIS A 204 -22.49 3.93 16.63
N ARG A 205 -22.00 4.86 15.80
CA ARG A 205 -22.78 6.03 15.37
C ARG A 205 -24.03 5.64 14.58
N ILE A 206 -23.92 4.64 13.69
CA ILE A 206 -25.08 4.12 12.94
C ILE A 206 -26.08 3.50 13.92
N SER A 207 -25.61 2.64 14.83
CA SER A 207 -26.46 1.98 15.83
C SER A 207 -27.20 2.96 16.74
N ASP A 208 -26.52 4.02 17.17
CA ASP A 208 -27.12 5.11 17.95
C ASP A 208 -28.19 5.87 17.17
N HIS A 209 -27.92 6.17 15.90
CA HIS A 209 -28.88 6.86 15.05
C HIS A 209 -30.13 6.01 14.81
N THR A 210 -29.96 4.71 14.54
CA THR A 210 -31.08 3.77 14.38
C THR A 210 -31.93 3.68 15.65
N ARG A 211 -31.30 3.58 16.84
CA ARG A 211 -32.03 3.58 18.13
C ARG A 211 -32.82 4.88 18.35
N ARG A 212 -32.22 6.03 18.05
CA ARG A 212 -32.89 7.34 18.16
C ARG A 212 -34.10 7.47 17.23
N LEU A 213 -34.04 6.90 16.03
CA LEU A 213 -35.17 6.92 15.10
C LEU A 213 -36.27 5.94 15.50
N ALA A 214 -35.91 4.77 16.05
CA ALA A 214 -36.87 3.78 16.52
C ALA A 214 -37.66 4.23 17.76
N GLY A 215 -37.02 4.97 18.69
CA GLY A 215 -37.68 5.52 19.89
C GLY A 215 -38.51 6.79 19.66
N LYS A 216 -38.63 7.26 18.42
CA LYS A 216 -39.46 8.42 18.03
C LYS A 216 -40.80 8.02 17.38
N ARG A 217 -41.14 6.74 17.36
CA ARG A 217 -42.44 6.19 16.98
C ARG A 217 -43.20 5.75 18.21
#